data_AF-A0A661ABU6-F1
#
_entry.id   AF-A0A661ABU6-F1
#
_cell.length_a   1.000
_cell.length_b   1.000
_cell.length_c   1.000
_cell.angle_alpha   90.00
_cell.angle_beta   90.00
_cell.angle_gamma   90.00
#
_symmetry.space_group_name_H-M   'P 1'
#
loop_
_entity.id
_entity.type
_entity.pdbx_description
1 polymer ?
#
loop_
_entity_poly.entity_id
_entity_poly.type
_entity_poly.pdbx_seq_one_letter_code
_entity_poly.pdbx_strand_id
1 'polypeptide(L)'
;MRVKCPGCGAELEILSQERTVKCDFCGRSFLYDPKGLVLTEVILPVIEKGVAEKVLGEKVETRYYPFYRFSKGERTVYVPGHDEPALRSFVPQGDRVSPEFPLPPPEKGLEEAQSLSGMKEFDSCLIVYSPFYLSSSGILMDGVTGRMFYEKLEEKREDTREHYAFLGLGVLTLVVPFPFNLITIPFYFLWRRIWRS
;
A
#
# COMPACT_ATOMS: atom_id res chain seq x y z
N MET A 1 3.12 -31.24 5.58
CA MET A 1 2.36 -31.72 4.39
C MET A 1 3.30 -31.83 3.21
N ARG A 2 3.04 -32.67 2.20
CA ARG A 2 3.93 -32.82 1.05
C ARG A 2 3.40 -32.08 -0.18
N VAL A 3 4.25 -31.32 -0.84
CA VAL A 3 3.95 -30.67 -2.13
C VAL A 3 5.04 -30.95 -3.15
N LYS A 4 4.75 -30.79 -4.44
CA LYS A 4 5.75 -30.90 -5.49
C LYS A 4 6.29 -29.53 -5.85
N CYS A 5 7.60 -29.38 -5.96
CA CYS A 5 8.23 -28.17 -6.42
C CYS A 5 7.75 -27.84 -7.86
N PRO A 6 7.20 -26.66 -8.13
CA PRO A 6 6.78 -26.25 -9.48
C PRO A 6 7.95 -26.08 -10.46
N GLY A 7 9.19 -26.01 -9.97
CA GLY A 7 10.39 -25.88 -10.80
C GLY A 7 11.01 -27.21 -11.24
N CYS A 8 11.23 -28.14 -10.29
CA CYS A 8 11.94 -29.39 -10.55
C CYS A 8 11.12 -30.67 -10.30
N GLY A 9 9.90 -30.55 -9.78
CA GLY A 9 9.02 -31.69 -9.49
C GLY A 9 9.35 -32.47 -8.21
N ALA A 10 10.39 -32.10 -7.47
CA ALA A 10 10.78 -32.76 -6.22
C ALA A 10 9.68 -32.64 -5.14
N GLU A 11 9.47 -33.70 -4.35
CA GLU A 11 8.56 -33.65 -3.21
C GLU A 11 9.23 -32.96 -2.01
N LEU A 12 8.53 -31.97 -1.44
CA LEU A 12 8.97 -31.14 -0.34
C LEU A 12 7.99 -31.29 0.82
N GLU A 13 8.51 -31.40 2.04
CA GLU A 13 7.71 -31.34 3.25
C GLU A 13 7.62 -29.89 3.75
N ILE A 14 6.41 -29.35 3.80
CA ILE A 14 6.14 -27.98 4.25
C ILE A 14 5.40 -28.03 5.60
N LEU A 15 5.83 -27.17 6.52
CA LEU A 15 5.13 -26.91 7.77
C LEU A 15 3.89 -26.04 7.47
N SER A 16 2.73 -26.37 8.05
CA SER A 16 1.44 -25.76 7.69
C SER A 16 1.30 -24.24 7.88
N GLN A 17 2.32 -23.60 8.44
CA GLN A 17 2.39 -22.16 8.68
C GLN A 17 3.30 -21.42 7.70
N GLU A 18 4.12 -22.13 6.90
CA GLU A 18 5.02 -21.51 5.94
C GLU A 18 4.26 -21.08 4.68
N ARG A 19 4.19 -19.76 4.46
CA ARG A 19 3.62 -19.19 3.23
C ARG A 19 4.62 -19.14 2.07
N THR A 20 5.91 -18.99 2.37
CA THR A 20 6.98 -18.98 1.36
C THR A 20 7.91 -20.14 1.61
N VAL A 21 8.17 -20.95 0.59
CA VAL A 21 8.93 -22.20 0.67
C VAL A 21 10.07 -22.15 -0.34
N LYS A 22 11.26 -22.56 0.07
CA LYS A 22 12.43 -22.73 -0.80
C LYS A 22 12.64 -24.22 -1.06
N CYS A 23 12.80 -24.59 -2.32
CA CYS A 23 13.08 -25.98 -2.69
C CYS A 23 14.54 -26.34 -2.36
N ASP A 24 14.76 -27.36 -1.54
CA ASP A 24 16.10 -27.84 -1.18
C ASP A 24 16.86 -28.46 -2.36
N PHE A 25 16.15 -28.85 -3.44
CA PHE A 25 16.75 -29.52 -4.59
C PHE A 25 17.20 -28.54 -5.68
N CYS A 26 16.35 -27.59 -6.09
CA CYS A 26 16.66 -26.65 -7.18
C CYS A 26 16.88 -25.22 -6.69
N GLY A 27 16.74 -24.95 -5.39
CA GLY A 27 16.90 -23.63 -4.78
C GLY A 27 15.77 -22.64 -5.08
N ARG A 28 14.78 -23.01 -5.90
CA ARG A 28 13.69 -22.12 -6.30
C ARG A 28 12.73 -21.88 -5.15
N SER A 29 12.33 -20.62 -4.97
CA SER A 29 11.34 -20.22 -3.99
C SER A 29 9.95 -20.09 -4.63
N PHE A 30 8.92 -20.41 -3.85
CA PHE A 30 7.53 -20.31 -4.25
C PHE A 30 6.63 -20.06 -3.04
N LEU A 31 5.51 -19.41 -3.26
CA LEU A 31 4.44 -19.27 -2.29
C LEU A 31 3.61 -20.56 -2.26
N TYR A 32 3.41 -21.10 -1.07
CA TYR A 32 2.43 -22.14 -0.82
C TYR A 32 1.08 -21.50 -0.50
N ASP A 33 0.11 -21.67 -1.40
CA ASP A 33 -1.31 -21.39 -1.17
C ASP A 33 -2.06 -22.73 -1.16
N PRO A 34 -3.00 -22.97 -0.22
CA PRO A 34 -3.84 -24.17 -0.24
C PRO A 34 -4.55 -24.44 -1.57
N LYS A 35 -4.75 -23.42 -2.41
CA LYS A 35 -5.37 -23.51 -3.74
C LYS A 35 -4.36 -23.68 -4.89
N GLY A 36 -3.06 -23.53 -4.64
CA GLY A 36 -2.02 -23.69 -5.65
C GLY A 36 -0.62 -23.22 -5.24
N LEU A 37 0.38 -23.54 -6.05
CA LEU A 37 1.75 -23.07 -5.85
C LEU A 37 2.04 -21.91 -6.80
N VAL A 38 2.51 -20.78 -6.27
CA VAL A 38 2.84 -19.59 -7.06
C VAL A 38 4.33 -19.34 -6.98
N LEU A 39 5.04 -19.34 -8.12
CA LEU A 39 6.48 -19.08 -8.14
C LEU A 39 6.79 -17.65 -7.70
N THR A 40 7.93 -17.47 -7.02
CA THR A 40 8.41 -16.16 -6.58
C THR A 40 9.72 -15.78 -7.28
N GLU A 41 9.81 -14.52 -7.68
CA GLU A 41 10.99 -13.89 -8.27
C GLU A 41 11.27 -12.58 -7.55
N VAL A 42 12.53 -12.14 -7.56
CA VAL A 42 12.94 -10.85 -7.00
C VAL A 42 13.68 -10.03 -8.04
N ILE A 43 13.43 -8.73 -8.03
CA ILE A 43 14.19 -7.73 -8.77
C ILE A 43 15.24 -7.18 -7.83
N LEU A 44 16.49 -7.17 -8.27
CA LEU A 44 17.59 -6.59 -7.49
C LEU A 44 17.61 -5.06 -7.67
N PRO A 45 17.93 -4.29 -6.62
CA PRO A 45 18.05 -2.84 -6.76
C PRO A 45 19.21 -2.51 -7.69
N VAL A 46 18.95 -1.60 -8.65
CA VAL A 46 19.97 -1.03 -9.54
C VAL A 46 20.65 0.15 -8.86
N ILE A 47 19.89 0.91 -8.08
CA ILE A 47 20.39 2.02 -7.28
C ILE A 47 20.93 1.46 -5.99
N GLU A 48 22.20 1.73 -5.68
CA GLU A 48 22.78 1.31 -4.41
C GLU A 48 22.15 2.06 -3.23
N LYS A 49 22.02 1.36 -2.09
CA LYS A 49 21.45 1.93 -0.87
C LYS A 49 22.12 3.24 -0.45
N GLY A 50 23.45 3.32 -0.51
CA GLY A 50 24.18 4.54 -0.14
C GLY A 50 23.93 5.73 -1.06
N VAL A 51 23.52 5.48 -2.32
CA VAL A 51 23.06 6.54 -3.23
C VAL A 51 21.67 7.02 -2.82
N ALA A 52 20.76 6.09 -2.50
CA ALA A 52 19.43 6.44 -2.01
C ALA A 52 19.49 7.28 -0.72
N GLU A 53 20.34 6.91 0.23
CA GLU A 53 20.55 7.69 1.47
C GLU A 53 21.06 9.10 1.21
N LYS A 54 21.96 9.28 0.23
CA LYS A 54 22.45 10.62 -0.17
C LYS A 54 21.36 11.45 -0.84
N VAL A 55 20.53 10.83 -1.70
CA VAL A 55 19.44 11.51 -2.40
C VAL A 55 18.34 11.95 -1.44
N LEU A 56 18.01 11.10 -0.46
CA LEU A 56 16.96 11.37 0.52
C LEU A 56 17.47 12.18 1.73
N GLY A 57 18.79 12.25 1.94
CA GLY A 57 19.41 13.00 3.04
C GLY A 57 19.24 12.33 4.40
N GLU A 58 18.80 11.07 4.44
CA GLU A 58 18.55 10.32 5.66
C GLU A 58 18.81 8.82 5.45
N LYS A 59 18.86 8.06 6.55
CA LYS A 59 18.97 6.60 6.48
C LYS A 59 17.70 6.00 5.92
N VAL A 60 17.86 4.91 5.16
CA VAL A 60 16.73 4.20 4.54
C VAL A 60 16.70 2.72 4.93
N GLU A 61 15.51 2.16 4.93
CA GLU A 61 15.24 0.73 5.04
C GLU A 61 15.00 0.15 3.64
N THR A 62 15.62 -0.99 3.33
CA THR A 62 15.32 -1.71 2.08
C THR A 62 14.13 -2.63 2.31
N ARG A 63 13.06 -2.42 1.54
CA ARG A 63 11.85 -3.25 1.56
C ARG A 63 11.57 -3.84 0.20
N TYR A 64 11.07 -5.07 0.20
CA TYR A 64 10.65 -5.77 -1.01
C TYR A 64 9.14 -5.92 -1.01
N TYR A 65 8.48 -5.29 -1.98
CA TYR A 65 7.03 -5.33 -2.10
C TYR A 65 6.59 -6.35 -3.15
N PRO A 66 5.63 -7.25 -2.84
CA PRO A 66 5.16 -8.28 -3.75
C PRO A 66 4.17 -7.74 -4.79
N PHE A 67 4.27 -8.22 -6.03
CA PHE A 67 3.34 -7.96 -7.12
C PHE A 67 2.95 -9.28 -7.79
N TYR A 68 1.65 -9.58 -7.83
CA TYR A 68 1.14 -10.65 -8.66
C TYR A 68 1.23 -10.25 -10.13
N ARG A 69 1.88 -11.08 -10.94
CA ARG A 69 1.98 -10.93 -12.39
C ARG A 69 1.11 -11.99 -13.04
N PHE A 70 -0.05 -11.58 -13.54
CA PHE A 70 -0.93 -12.42 -14.34
C PHE A 70 -0.60 -12.24 -15.82
N SER A 71 -0.41 -13.34 -16.56
CA SER A 71 -0.11 -13.30 -17.99
C SER A 71 -1.11 -14.15 -18.77
N LYS A 72 -1.66 -13.62 -19.87
CA LYS A 72 -2.49 -14.35 -20.84
C LYS A 72 -2.13 -13.90 -22.26
N GLY A 73 -1.51 -14.76 -23.05
CA GLY A 73 -0.90 -14.38 -24.33
C GLY A 73 0.08 -13.22 -24.15
N GLU A 74 -0.13 -12.13 -24.90
CA GLU A 74 0.70 -10.91 -24.82
C GLU A 74 0.29 -9.97 -23.67
N ARG A 75 -0.87 -10.19 -23.04
CA ARG A 75 -1.37 -9.31 -21.99
C ARG A 75 -0.76 -9.70 -20.65
N THR A 76 -0.10 -8.75 -19.99
CA THR A 76 0.38 -8.89 -18.61
C THR A 76 -0.28 -7.84 -17.71
N VAL A 77 -0.75 -8.24 -16.54
CA VAL A 77 -1.32 -7.34 -15.51
C VAL A 77 -0.56 -7.55 -14.21
N TYR A 78 -0.17 -6.45 -13.56
CA TYR A 78 0.45 -6.45 -12.24
C TYR A 78 -0.55 -5.99 -11.19
N VAL A 79 -0.63 -6.72 -10.08
CA VAL A 79 -1.48 -6.38 -8.94
C VAL A 79 -0.62 -6.35 -7.67
N PRO A 80 -0.57 -5.23 -6.93
CA PRO A 80 0.17 -5.15 -5.68
C PRO A 80 -0.39 -6.11 -4.63
N GLY A 81 0.50 -6.95 -4.07
CA GLY A 81 0.19 -7.90 -3.01
C GLY A 81 0.17 -7.30 -1.60
N HIS A 82 0.54 -6.02 -1.46
CA HIS A 82 0.51 -5.22 -0.23
C HIS A 82 -0.41 -4.01 -0.45
N ASP A 83 -1.12 -3.52 0.57
CA ASP A 83 -1.93 -2.29 0.45
C ASP A 83 -1.10 -1.04 0.71
N GLU A 84 -0.19 -0.74 -0.21
CA GLU A 84 0.58 0.50 -0.23
C GLU A 84 0.06 1.40 -1.37
N PRO A 85 -0.55 2.56 -1.09
CA PRO A 85 -1.12 3.46 -2.10
C PRO A 85 -0.15 3.81 -3.22
N ALA A 86 1.13 4.01 -2.90
CA ALA A 86 2.17 4.31 -3.89
C ALA A 86 2.30 3.22 -4.98
N LEU A 87 1.99 1.97 -4.64
CA LEU A 87 2.18 0.83 -5.54
C LEU A 87 1.01 0.58 -6.48
N ARG A 88 -0.16 1.20 -6.25
CA ARG A 88 -1.40 0.93 -7.03
C ARG A 88 -1.25 1.18 -8.53
N SER A 89 -0.38 2.11 -8.91
CA SER A 89 -0.07 2.44 -10.31
C SER A 89 1.35 2.02 -10.73
N PHE A 90 2.07 1.35 -9.84
CA PHE A 90 3.45 0.95 -10.09
C PHE A 90 3.49 -0.34 -10.91
N VAL A 91 4.40 -0.38 -11.88
CA VAL A 91 4.68 -1.57 -12.69
C VAL A 91 6.13 -1.95 -12.43
N PRO A 92 6.41 -3.15 -11.87
CA PRO A 92 7.77 -3.61 -11.63
C PRO A 92 8.60 -3.67 -12.93
N GLN A 93 9.83 -3.17 -12.86
CA GLN A 93 10.78 -3.13 -13.97
C GLN A 93 12.13 -3.69 -13.52
N GLY A 94 12.88 -4.26 -14.45
CA GLY A 94 14.21 -4.80 -14.20
C GLY A 94 14.29 -6.31 -14.33
N ASP A 95 15.52 -6.80 -14.26
CA ASP A 95 15.84 -8.22 -14.37
C ASP A 95 15.41 -8.98 -13.12
N ARG A 96 14.98 -10.22 -13.33
CA ARG A 96 14.37 -11.05 -12.29
C ARG A 96 15.26 -12.24 -12.01
N VAL A 97 15.45 -12.52 -10.73
CA VAL A 97 16.24 -13.66 -10.26
C VAL A 97 15.43 -14.46 -9.25
N SER A 98 15.82 -15.71 -9.01
CA SER A 98 15.26 -16.50 -7.92
C SER A 98 15.72 -15.90 -6.58
N PRO A 99 14.82 -15.73 -5.60
CA PRO A 99 15.20 -15.09 -4.35
C PRO A 99 16.04 -16.02 -3.48
N GLU A 100 17.14 -15.50 -2.97
CA GLU A 100 18.10 -16.24 -2.13
C GLU A 100 17.81 -16.12 -0.63
N PHE A 101 16.99 -15.14 -0.24
CA PHE A 101 16.63 -14.78 1.12
C PHE A 101 15.12 -14.91 1.36
N PRO A 102 14.67 -15.04 2.63
CA PRO A 102 13.25 -15.10 2.94
C PRO A 102 12.56 -13.78 2.58
N LEU A 103 11.41 -13.89 1.91
CA LEU A 103 10.58 -12.76 1.51
C LEU A 103 9.24 -12.79 2.26
N PRO A 104 8.72 -11.62 2.66
CA PRO A 104 7.45 -11.55 3.35
C PRO A 104 6.33 -12.04 2.43
N PRO A 105 5.39 -12.85 2.91
CA PRO A 105 4.26 -13.28 2.09
C PRO A 105 3.40 -12.07 1.70
N PRO A 106 2.73 -12.09 0.54
CA PRO A 106 1.72 -11.09 0.21
C PRO A 106 0.63 -11.03 1.27
N GLU A 107 0.12 -9.82 1.52
CA GLU A 107 -1.03 -9.59 2.40
C GLU A 107 -2.31 -10.05 1.70
N LYS A 108 -2.45 -9.67 0.42
CA LYS A 108 -3.55 -10.08 -0.44
C LYS A 108 -3.35 -11.52 -0.90
N GLY A 109 -4.39 -12.34 -0.81
CA GLY A 109 -4.38 -13.70 -1.34
C GLY A 109 -4.47 -13.75 -2.86
N LEU A 110 -4.20 -14.91 -3.46
CA LEU A 110 -4.24 -15.09 -4.92
C LEU A 110 -5.60 -14.76 -5.53
N GLU A 111 -6.70 -15.17 -4.88
CA GLU A 111 -8.06 -14.92 -5.39
C GLU A 111 -8.44 -13.45 -5.38
N GLU A 112 -8.06 -12.74 -4.32
CA GLU A 112 -8.26 -11.30 -4.22
C GLU A 112 -7.46 -10.58 -5.31
N ALA A 113 -6.18 -10.95 -5.49
CA ALA A 113 -5.34 -10.40 -6.54
C ALA A 113 -5.88 -10.69 -7.94
N GLN A 114 -6.41 -11.90 -8.18
CA GLN A 114 -7.03 -12.25 -9.45
C GLN A 114 -8.29 -11.40 -9.70
N SER A 115 -9.14 -11.22 -8.69
CA SER A 115 -10.32 -10.35 -8.78
C SER A 115 -9.93 -8.90 -9.16
N LEU A 116 -8.91 -8.35 -8.50
CA LEU A 116 -8.38 -7.01 -8.76
C LEU A 116 -7.73 -6.89 -10.14
N SER A 117 -7.16 -7.96 -10.69
CA SER A 117 -6.58 -7.96 -12.04
C SER A 117 -7.64 -7.81 -13.14
N GLY A 118 -8.90 -8.14 -12.84
CA GLY A 118 -9.98 -8.27 -13.83
C GLY A 118 -9.81 -9.44 -14.82
N MET A 119 -8.80 -10.30 -14.63
CA MET A 119 -8.54 -11.46 -15.48
C MET A 119 -9.28 -12.70 -14.96
N LYS A 120 -10.30 -13.14 -15.72
CA LYS A 120 -11.02 -14.40 -15.42
C LYS A 120 -10.16 -15.64 -15.62
N GLU A 121 -9.22 -15.57 -16.55
CA GLU A 121 -8.31 -16.66 -16.92
C GLU A 121 -6.92 -16.08 -17.17
N PHE A 122 -5.89 -16.88 -16.88
CA PHE A 122 -4.49 -16.57 -17.14
C PHE A 122 -3.72 -17.85 -17.45
N ASP A 123 -2.69 -17.76 -18.28
CA ASP A 123 -1.80 -18.88 -18.61
C ASP A 123 -0.80 -19.12 -17.48
N SER A 124 -0.41 -18.06 -16.79
CA SER A 124 0.52 -18.12 -15.66
C SER A 124 0.31 -16.98 -14.65
N CYS A 125 0.65 -17.28 -13.40
CA CYS A 125 0.72 -16.33 -12.30
C CYS A 125 2.06 -16.51 -11.56
N LEU A 126 2.75 -15.40 -11.31
CA LEU A 126 4.02 -15.34 -10.58
C LEU A 126 3.92 -14.19 -9.56
N ILE A 127 4.68 -14.25 -8.47
CA ILE A 127 4.87 -13.10 -7.58
C ILE A 127 6.26 -12.52 -7.83
N VAL A 128 6.31 -11.24 -8.17
CA VAL A 128 7.54 -10.49 -8.39
C VAL A 128 7.72 -9.52 -7.24
N TYR A 129 8.85 -9.61 -6.55
CA TYR A 129 9.22 -8.70 -5.47
C TYR A 129 10.06 -7.56 -6.02
N SER A 130 9.58 -6.33 -5.86
CA SER A 130 10.28 -5.12 -6.31
C SER A 130 10.96 -4.42 -5.13
N PRO A 131 12.21 -3.95 -5.28
CA PRO A 131 12.96 -3.31 -4.21
C PRO A 131 12.57 -1.83 -4.08
N PHE A 132 12.38 -1.39 -2.83
CA PHE A 132 12.15 0.01 -2.49
C PHE A 132 13.00 0.41 -1.29
N TYR A 133 13.36 1.68 -1.24
CA TYR A 133 13.95 2.34 -0.09
C TYR A 133 12.88 3.16 0.63
N LEU A 134 12.58 2.80 1.87
CA LEU A 134 11.70 3.58 2.73
C LEU A 134 12.53 4.46 3.66
N SER A 135 12.25 5.75 3.63
CA SER A 135 12.93 6.75 4.45
C SER A 135 12.20 6.95 5.79
N SER A 136 12.88 7.50 6.80
CA SER A 136 12.24 7.83 8.09
C SER A 136 11.14 8.88 7.99
N SER A 137 11.17 9.73 6.96
CA SER A 137 10.11 10.70 6.67
C SER A 137 8.92 10.13 5.88
N GLY A 138 8.90 8.83 5.59
CA GLY A 138 7.81 8.18 4.86
C GLY A 138 7.91 8.33 3.34
N ILE A 139 9.09 8.69 2.81
CA ILE A 139 9.31 8.72 1.37
C ILE A 139 9.68 7.32 0.91
N LEU A 140 8.95 6.82 -0.08
CA LEU A 140 9.25 5.55 -0.73
C LEU A 140 9.96 5.83 -2.05
N MET A 141 11.13 5.24 -2.26
CA MET A 141 11.92 5.39 -3.49
C MET A 141 12.09 4.02 -4.15
N ASP A 142 11.74 3.91 -5.43
CA ASP A 142 11.98 2.71 -6.22
C ASP A 142 13.48 2.44 -6.36
N GLY A 143 13.93 1.25 -5.98
CA GLY A 143 15.33 0.83 -6.03
C GLY A 143 15.85 0.57 -7.44
N VAL A 144 14.99 0.55 -8.46
CA VAL A 144 15.37 0.37 -9.86
C VAL A 144 15.44 1.71 -10.60
N THR A 145 14.34 2.46 -10.61
CA THR A 145 14.26 3.71 -11.40
C THR A 145 14.61 4.97 -10.60
N GLY A 146 14.63 4.88 -9.27
CA GLY A 146 14.82 6.03 -8.39
C GLY A 146 13.60 6.94 -8.28
N ARG A 147 12.46 6.52 -8.85
CA ARG A 147 11.20 7.25 -8.73
C ARG A 147 10.78 7.34 -7.27
N MET A 148 10.48 8.56 -6.81
CA MET A 148 10.00 8.83 -5.46
C MET A 148 8.48 8.87 -5.41
N PHE A 149 7.93 8.35 -4.33
CA PHE A 149 6.53 8.39 -3.96
C PHE A 149 6.44 9.06 -2.60
N TYR A 150 5.73 10.18 -2.58
CA TYR A 150 5.49 10.93 -1.37
C TYR A 150 4.17 10.43 -0.79
N GLU A 151 4.24 9.75 0.35
CA GLU A 151 3.05 9.58 1.16
C GLU A 151 2.72 10.98 1.69
N LYS A 152 1.64 11.60 1.17
CA LYS A 152 0.98 12.61 1.99
C LYS A 152 0.51 11.83 3.20
N LEU A 153 1.14 12.06 4.35
CA LEU A 153 0.55 11.80 5.65
C LEU A 153 -0.82 12.47 5.62
N GLU A 154 -1.85 11.73 5.21
CA GLU A 154 -3.20 12.06 5.58
C GLU A 154 -3.20 11.91 7.08
N GLU A 155 -2.92 13.04 7.75
CA GLU A 155 -3.29 13.29 9.12
C GLU A 155 -4.66 12.64 9.28
N LYS A 156 -4.69 11.60 10.11
CA LYS A 156 -5.90 10.88 10.48
C LYS A 156 -6.88 11.95 10.92
N ARG A 157 -7.73 12.43 9.99
CA ARG A 157 -8.79 13.36 10.28
C ARG A 157 -9.74 12.53 11.10
N GLU A 158 -9.51 12.50 12.41
CA GLU A 158 -10.53 12.12 13.37
C GLU A 158 -11.76 12.90 12.93
N ASP A 159 -12.77 12.12 12.55
CA ASP A 159 -14.01 12.58 11.97
C ASP A 159 -14.69 13.48 13.01
N THR A 160 -14.30 14.76 13.02
CA THR A 160 -14.84 15.82 13.85
C THR A 160 -16.19 16.26 13.31
N ARG A 161 -16.92 15.36 12.61
CA ARG A 161 -18.31 15.54 12.23
C ARG A 161 -19.26 15.47 13.42
N GLU A 162 -18.87 14.87 14.54
CA GLU A 162 -19.73 14.86 15.74
C GLU A 162 -19.77 16.20 16.49
N HIS A 163 -18.76 17.08 16.33
CA HIS A 163 -18.75 18.37 17.01
C HIS A 163 -19.57 19.47 16.30
N TYR A 164 -19.85 19.33 15.00
CA TYR A 164 -20.67 20.31 14.26
C TYR A 164 -22.18 20.02 14.31
N ALA A 165 -22.60 18.84 14.77
CA ALA A 165 -24.02 18.53 14.95
C ALA A 165 -24.66 19.28 16.14
N PHE A 166 -23.87 19.70 17.14
CA PHE A 166 -24.38 20.40 18.32
C PHE A 166 -24.44 21.94 18.18
N LEU A 167 -23.87 22.52 17.13
CA LEU A 167 -23.96 23.96 16.86
C LEU A 167 -25.21 24.37 16.05
N GLY A 168 -26.05 23.41 15.64
CA GLY A 168 -27.29 23.63 14.89
C GLY A 168 -28.54 23.85 15.74
N LEU A 169 -28.45 23.82 17.07
CA LEU A 169 -29.59 23.82 17.97
C LEU A 169 -29.46 24.93 19.02
N GLY A 170 -29.49 26.19 18.57
CA GLY A 170 -29.25 27.31 19.48
C GLY A 170 -29.47 28.71 18.92
N VAL A 171 -30.45 28.93 18.04
CA VAL A 171 -30.95 30.28 17.77
C VAL A 171 -32.48 30.27 17.84
N LEU A 172 -32.99 30.32 19.08
CA LEU A 172 -34.35 30.74 19.37
C LEU A 172 -34.48 32.22 18.97
N THR A 173 -34.90 32.50 17.73
CA THR A 173 -35.29 33.85 17.35
C THR A 173 -36.66 34.17 17.92
N LEU A 174 -36.68 35.05 18.92
CA LEU A 174 -37.89 35.70 19.42
C LEU A 174 -38.29 36.77 18.38
N VAL A 175 -39.24 36.41 17.52
CA VAL A 175 -39.78 37.34 16.50
C VAL A 175 -40.78 38.26 17.20
N VAL A 176 -40.34 39.49 17.50
CA VAL A 176 -41.24 40.57 17.92
C VAL A 176 -41.65 41.35 16.67
N PRO A 177 -42.94 41.49 16.35
CA PRO A 177 -43.37 42.24 15.18
C PRO A 177 -43.43 43.73 15.54
N PHE A 178 -42.61 44.56 14.90
CA PHE A 178 -42.82 46.01 14.92
C PHE A 178 -42.48 46.61 13.55
N PRO A 179 -43.34 47.48 12.98
CA PRO A 179 -43.18 47.94 11.62
C PRO A 179 -42.16 49.09 11.56
N PHE A 180 -41.45 49.18 10.44
CA PHE A 180 -40.48 50.21 10.03
C PHE A 180 -39.03 50.03 10.54
N ASN A 181 -38.17 49.69 9.56
CA ASN A 181 -36.70 49.67 9.52
C ASN A 181 -35.97 48.52 10.23
N LEU A 182 -35.54 47.54 9.41
CA LEU A 182 -34.58 46.50 9.75
C LEU A 182 -33.18 47.10 9.91
N ILE A 183 -32.77 47.37 11.15
CA ILE A 183 -31.35 47.49 11.51
C ILE A 183 -30.95 46.16 12.13
N THR A 184 -30.17 45.37 11.41
CA THR A 184 -29.51 44.18 11.97
C THR A 184 -28.25 44.63 12.68
N ILE A 185 -28.26 44.65 14.01
CA ILE A 185 -27.04 44.80 14.81
C ILE A 185 -26.50 43.39 15.09
N PRO A 186 -25.30 43.02 14.60
CA PRO A 186 -24.67 41.78 14.97
C PRO A 186 -24.33 41.79 16.47
N PHE A 187 -24.69 40.72 17.18
CA PHE A 187 -24.40 40.51 18.61
C PHE A 187 -22.91 40.61 18.98
N TYR A 188 -22.02 40.64 17.99
CA TYR A 188 -20.58 40.77 18.15
C TYR A 188 -20.14 42.10 18.81
N PHE A 189 -20.94 43.17 18.72
CA PHE A 189 -20.58 44.46 19.31
C PHE A 189 -20.93 44.64 20.79
N LEU A 190 -21.77 43.78 21.38
CA LEU A 190 -22.17 43.91 22.79
C LEU A 190 -21.21 43.20 23.77
N TRP A 191 -20.41 42.23 23.30
CA TRP A 191 -19.46 41.53 24.20
C TRP A 191 -18.17 42.32 24.44
N ARG A 192 -17.78 43.25 23.55
CA ARG A 192 -16.49 43.96 23.64
C ARG A 192 -16.46 45.11 24.65
N ARG A 193 -17.57 45.42 25.34
CA ARG A 193 -17.66 46.53 26.33
C ARG A 193 -17.76 46.08 27.79
N ILE A 194 -17.82 44.77 28.09
CA ILE A 194 -17.98 44.27 29.47
C ILE A 194 -16.65 43.75 30.07
N TRP A 195 -15.54 43.77 29.31
CA TRP A 195 -14.22 43.32 29.79
C TRP A 195 -13.11 44.38 29.83
N ARG A 196 -13.50 45.67 29.79
CA ARG A 196 -12.64 46.80 30.18
C ARG A 196 -13.47 47.85 30.90
N SER A 197 -13.86 47.57 32.13
CA SER A 197 -13.94 48.54 33.22
C SER A 197 -13.99 47.84 34.56
#